data_AF-A0A6L9W2N1-F1
#
_entry.id   AF-A0A6L9W2N1-F1
#
_cell.length_a   1.000
_cell.length_b   1.000
_cell.length_c   1.000
_cell.angle_alpha   90.00
_cell.angle_beta   90.00
_cell.angle_gamma   90.00
#
_symmetry.space_group_name_H-M   'P 1'
#
loop_
_entity.id
_entity.type
_entity.pdbx_description
1 polymer ?
#
loop_
_entity_poly.entity_id
_entity_poly.type
_entity_poly.pdbx_seq_one_letter_code
_entity_poly.pdbx_strand_id
1 'polypeptide(L)'
;METPSPEEARAALDQLSADESAVRYPPLPRWFFLAQAALVAGICLAQLLPRSDARNAMFGAAVVAVVLGGRYWFHRPQVAWVAPSARDMFPFLAALLAVAVACLVVDATTGAEWIWIAGAVVAAGIVLFTGHAYRRAHGDAA
;
A
#
# COMPACT_ATOMS: atom_id res chain seq x y z
N MET A 1 -32.28 33.69 10.90
CA MET A 1 -31.31 32.61 10.64
C MET A 1 -31.95 31.35 11.17
N GLU A 2 -32.42 30.49 10.29
CA GLU A 2 -32.97 29.19 10.68
C GLU A 2 -31.82 28.31 11.14
N THR A 3 -31.89 27.83 12.39
CA THR A 3 -30.94 26.81 12.87
C THR A 3 -31.26 25.51 12.16
N PRO A 4 -30.28 24.88 11.47
CA PRO A 4 -30.52 23.62 10.78
C PRO A 4 -30.99 22.57 11.78
N SER A 5 -31.93 21.74 11.34
CA SER A 5 -32.43 20.63 12.15
C SER A 5 -31.28 19.62 12.42
N PRO A 6 -31.36 18.84 13.51
CA PRO A 6 -30.37 17.81 13.79
C PRO A 6 -30.17 16.79 12.66
N GLU A 7 -31.20 16.54 11.84
CA GLU A 7 -31.11 15.65 10.68
C GLU A 7 -30.36 16.31 9.51
N GLU A 8 -30.65 17.57 9.21
CA GLU A 8 -29.91 18.34 8.20
C GLU A 8 -28.44 18.52 8.57
N ALA A 9 -28.16 18.73 9.87
CA ALA A 9 -26.79 18.80 10.37
C ALA A 9 -26.04 17.46 10.19
N ARG A 10 -26.69 16.33 10.46
CA ARG A 10 -26.10 14.99 10.24
C ARG A 10 -25.85 14.73 8.75
N ALA A 11 -26.83 15.01 7.91
CA ALA A 11 -26.71 14.83 6.46
C ALA A 11 -25.57 15.69 5.88
N ALA A 12 -25.44 16.95 6.33
CA ALA A 12 -24.35 17.83 5.93
C ALA A 12 -22.98 17.30 6.39
N LEU A 13 -22.87 16.78 7.61
CA LEU A 13 -21.63 16.17 8.11
C LEU A 13 -21.25 14.90 7.34
N ASP A 14 -22.23 14.05 7.03
CA ASP A 14 -22.01 12.84 6.24
C ASP A 14 -21.51 13.20 4.83
N GLN A 15 -22.10 14.22 4.20
CA GLN A 15 -21.68 14.71 2.89
C GLN A 15 -20.26 15.28 2.92
N LEU A 16 -19.93 16.10 3.92
CA LEU A 16 -18.56 16.62 4.11
C LEU A 16 -17.54 15.49 4.33
N SER A 17 -17.91 14.46 5.08
CA SER A 17 -17.05 13.29 5.30
C SER A 17 -16.81 12.49 4.02
N ALA A 18 -17.83 12.36 3.17
CA ALA A 18 -17.72 11.72 1.87
C ALA A 18 -16.82 12.52 0.92
N ASP A 19 -16.99 13.83 0.87
CA ASP A 19 -16.17 14.73 0.05
C ASP A 19 -14.70 14.72 0.50
N GLU A 20 -14.44 14.76 1.82
CA GLU A 20 -13.09 14.63 2.36
C GLU A 20 -12.45 13.28 1.97
N SER A 21 -13.22 12.20 2.03
CA SER A 21 -12.74 10.86 1.67
C SER A 21 -12.37 10.75 0.18
N ALA A 22 -13.14 11.39 -0.71
CA ALA A 22 -12.91 11.41 -2.15
C ALA A 22 -11.63 12.20 -2.51
N VAL A 23 -11.38 13.31 -1.80
CA VAL A 23 -10.15 14.11 -1.94
C VAL A 23 -8.93 13.35 -1.40
N ARG A 24 -9.10 12.62 -0.28
CA ARG A 24 -8.03 11.84 0.36
C ARG A 24 -7.64 10.60 -0.47
N TYR A 25 -8.62 9.90 -1.03
CA TYR A 25 -8.44 8.63 -1.73
C TYR A 25 -8.96 8.68 -3.18
N PRO A 26 -8.25 9.39 -4.08
CA PRO A 26 -8.60 9.44 -5.49
C PRO A 26 -8.34 8.08 -6.16
N PRO A 27 -9.08 7.76 -7.23
CA PRO A 27 -8.87 6.54 -7.98
C PRO A 27 -7.42 6.44 -8.49
N LEU A 28 -6.81 5.27 -8.29
CA LEU A 28 -5.43 4.99 -8.70
C LEU A 28 -5.41 4.09 -9.94
N PRO A 29 -4.40 4.21 -10.82
CA PRO A 29 -4.26 3.34 -11.98
C PRO A 29 -4.07 1.88 -11.57
N ARG A 30 -4.67 0.94 -12.32
CA ARG A 30 -4.56 -0.50 -12.03
C ARG A 30 -3.12 -1.00 -11.99
N TRP A 31 -2.28 -0.46 -12.88
CA TRP A 31 -0.87 -0.85 -12.98
C TRP A 31 -0.07 -0.44 -11.74
N PHE A 32 -0.51 0.56 -10.96
CA PHE A 32 0.19 0.98 -9.75
C PHE A 32 0.23 -0.16 -8.73
N PHE A 33 -0.90 -0.84 -8.50
CA PHE A 33 -0.97 -1.98 -7.59
C PHE A 33 -0.17 -3.18 -8.10
N LEU A 34 -0.14 -3.39 -9.43
CA LEU A 34 0.73 -4.42 -10.04
C LEU A 34 2.21 -4.10 -9.83
N ALA A 35 2.62 -2.85 -10.04
CA ALA A 35 3.99 -2.40 -9.81
C ALA A 35 4.38 -2.51 -8.34
N GLN A 36 3.48 -2.13 -7.42
CA GLN A 36 3.70 -2.26 -5.99
C GLN A 36 3.78 -3.73 -5.55
N ALA A 37 2.92 -4.61 -6.09
CA ALA A 37 2.96 -6.04 -5.81
C ALA A 37 4.27 -6.66 -6.30
N ALA A 38 4.70 -6.33 -7.52
CA ALA A 38 5.97 -6.77 -8.09
C ALA A 38 7.17 -6.26 -7.27
N LEU A 39 7.12 -5.01 -6.80
CA LEU A 39 8.15 -4.43 -5.96
C LEU A 39 8.29 -5.18 -4.64
N VAL A 40 7.18 -5.41 -3.93
CA VAL A 40 7.18 -6.12 -2.65
C VAL A 40 7.60 -7.58 -2.81
N ALA A 41 7.13 -8.26 -3.85
CA ALA A 41 7.60 -9.61 -4.18
C ALA A 41 9.11 -9.62 -4.47
N GLY A 42 9.60 -8.63 -5.23
CA GLY A 42 11.02 -8.48 -5.53
C GLY A 42 11.88 -8.31 -4.29
N ILE A 43 11.40 -7.58 -3.28
CA ILE A 43 12.10 -7.42 -1.97
C ILE A 43 12.22 -8.77 -1.25
N CYS A 44 11.17 -9.59 -1.25
CA CYS A 44 11.22 -10.94 -0.69
C CYS A 44 12.21 -11.84 -1.47
N LEU A 45 12.13 -11.83 -2.80
CA LEU A 45 12.99 -12.64 -3.65
C LEU A 45 14.46 -12.21 -3.62
N ALA A 46 14.74 -10.93 -3.33
CA ALA A 46 16.11 -10.43 -3.18
C ALA A 46 16.87 -11.10 -2.03
N GLN A 47 16.17 -11.71 -1.06
CA GLN A 47 16.81 -12.45 0.03
C GLN A 47 17.49 -13.74 -0.45
N LEU A 48 17.12 -14.25 -1.63
CA LEU A 48 17.74 -15.43 -2.25
C LEU A 48 19.03 -15.09 -3.00
N LEU A 49 19.36 -13.81 -3.16
CA LEU A 49 20.54 -13.39 -3.91
C LEU A 49 21.79 -13.37 -3.03
N PRO A 50 22.99 -13.52 -3.63
CA PRO A 50 24.25 -13.22 -2.95
C PRO A 50 24.23 -11.80 -2.34
N ARG A 51 24.89 -11.61 -1.20
CA ARG A 51 24.83 -10.34 -0.42
C ARG A 51 25.08 -9.07 -1.24
N SER A 52 25.99 -9.10 -2.22
CA SER A 52 26.27 -7.95 -3.09
C SER A 52 25.05 -7.57 -3.93
N ASP A 53 24.36 -8.58 -4.45
CA ASP A 53 23.28 -8.44 -5.42
C ASP A 53 21.96 -8.15 -4.69
N ALA A 54 21.75 -8.79 -3.54
CA ALA A 54 20.66 -8.49 -2.61
C ALA A 54 20.68 -7.01 -2.19
N ARG A 55 21.85 -6.46 -1.86
CA ARG A 55 21.99 -5.04 -1.50
C ARG A 55 21.61 -4.11 -2.66
N ASN A 56 22.06 -4.41 -3.87
CA ASN A 56 21.75 -3.62 -5.05
C ASN A 56 20.26 -3.69 -5.41
N ALA A 57 19.67 -4.89 -5.33
CA ALA A 57 18.24 -5.10 -5.54
C ALA A 57 17.39 -4.33 -4.51
N MET A 58 17.77 -4.38 -3.23
CA MET A 58 17.10 -3.63 -2.17
C MET A 58 17.20 -2.12 -2.36
N PHE A 59 18.36 -1.62 -2.79
CA PHE A 59 18.52 -0.21 -3.13
C PHE A 59 17.63 0.22 -4.30
N GLY A 60 17.61 -0.58 -5.37
CA GLY A 60 16.71 -0.35 -6.51
C GLY A 60 15.23 -0.35 -6.09
N ALA A 61 14.83 -1.29 -5.24
CA ALA A 61 13.49 -1.36 -4.70
C ALA A 61 13.14 -0.12 -3.85
N ALA A 62 14.06 0.35 -3.00
CA ALA A 62 13.86 1.57 -2.23
C ALA A 62 13.68 2.81 -3.12
N VAL A 63 14.47 2.95 -4.18
CA VAL A 63 14.33 4.04 -5.16
C VAL A 63 12.96 3.99 -5.82
N VAL A 64 12.53 2.82 -6.31
CA VAL A 64 11.21 2.66 -6.93
C VAL A 64 10.09 2.97 -5.93
N ALA A 65 10.21 2.54 -4.67
CA ALA A 65 9.23 2.85 -3.62
C ALA A 65 9.11 4.36 -3.38
N VAL A 66 10.25 5.06 -3.29
CA VAL A 66 10.29 6.52 -3.10
C VAL A 66 9.69 7.24 -4.31
N VAL A 67 9.99 6.81 -5.53
CA VAL A 67 9.44 7.42 -6.75
C VAL A 67 7.93 7.20 -6.86
N LEU A 68 7.45 5.98 -6.62
CA LEU A 68 6.02 5.64 -6.65
C LEU A 68 5.26 6.36 -5.54
N GLY A 69 5.76 6.31 -4.31
CA GLY A 69 5.16 7.01 -3.16
C GLY A 69 5.19 8.52 -3.36
N GLY A 70 6.32 9.06 -3.84
CA GLY A 70 6.48 10.47 -4.17
C GLY A 70 5.46 10.93 -5.20
N ARG A 71 5.33 10.24 -6.32
CA ARG A 71 4.45 10.65 -7.43
C ARG A 71 2.97 10.43 -7.16
N TYR A 72 2.58 9.31 -6.55
CA TYR A 72 1.16 8.93 -6.43
C TYR A 72 0.57 9.21 -5.05
N TRP A 73 1.41 9.35 -4.02
CA TRP A 73 0.98 9.61 -2.64
C TRP A 73 1.26 11.04 -2.18
N PHE A 74 2.45 11.61 -2.45
CA PHE A 74 2.85 12.91 -1.90
C PHE A 74 2.65 14.09 -2.87
N HIS A 75 3.03 13.95 -4.13
CA HIS A 75 2.93 15.02 -5.13
C HIS A 75 1.68 14.89 -5.98
N ARG A 76 0.54 15.31 -5.41
CA ARG A 76 -0.73 15.41 -6.14
C ARG A 76 -0.97 16.88 -6.54
N PRO A 77 -0.97 17.23 -7.84
CA PRO A 77 -1.14 18.62 -8.28
C PRO A 77 -2.56 19.18 -8.04
N GLN A 78 -3.53 18.32 -7.70
CA GLN A 78 -4.94 18.68 -7.63
C GLN A 78 -5.48 18.85 -6.20
N VAL A 79 -4.69 18.50 -5.16
CA VAL A 79 -5.11 18.56 -3.75
C VAL A 79 -3.94 18.99 -2.85
N ALA A 80 -4.19 19.90 -1.91
CA ALA A 80 -3.19 20.31 -0.92
C ALA A 80 -2.90 19.16 0.04
N TRP A 81 -1.71 18.57 -0.07
CA TRP A 81 -1.06 17.63 0.86
C TRP A 81 -2.00 16.93 1.87
N VAL A 82 -2.83 15.99 1.41
CA VAL A 82 -3.62 15.13 2.31
C VAL A 82 -2.82 13.87 2.59
N ALA A 83 -2.26 13.77 3.80
CA ALA A 83 -1.57 12.56 4.23
C ALA A 83 -2.60 11.41 4.37
N PRO A 84 -2.29 10.19 3.89
CA PRO A 84 -3.11 9.02 4.17
C PRO A 84 -3.23 8.81 5.68
N SER A 85 -4.40 8.36 6.15
CA SER A 85 -4.60 8.03 7.56
C SER A 85 -3.64 6.91 7.96
N ALA A 86 -2.80 7.16 8.96
CA ALA A 86 -1.90 6.14 9.49
C ALA A 86 -2.66 4.92 10.02
N ARG A 87 -3.89 5.13 10.53
CA ARG A 87 -4.78 4.05 10.99
C ARG A 87 -5.21 3.13 9.84
N ASP A 88 -5.37 3.67 8.64
CA ASP A 88 -5.81 2.90 7.47
C ASP A 88 -4.64 2.17 6.82
N MET A 89 -3.43 2.75 6.90
CA MET A 89 -2.20 2.15 6.36
C MET A 89 -1.59 1.09 7.27
N PHE A 90 -1.76 1.22 8.59
CA PHE A 90 -1.11 0.35 9.57
C PHE A 90 -1.42 -1.14 9.38
N PRO A 91 -2.67 -1.61 9.18
CA PRO A 91 -2.94 -3.03 8.98
C PRO A 91 -2.22 -3.62 7.77
N PHE A 92 -2.13 -2.85 6.68
CA PHE A 92 -1.43 -3.24 5.47
C PHE A 92 0.08 -3.40 5.73
N LEU A 93 0.70 -2.41 6.36
CA LEU A 93 2.13 -2.48 6.70
C LEU A 93 2.43 -3.58 7.71
N ALA A 94 1.58 -3.76 8.72
CA ALA A 94 1.70 -4.81 9.70
C ALA A 94 1.61 -6.20 9.06
N ALA A 95 0.71 -6.39 8.08
CA ALA A 95 0.59 -7.65 7.35
C ALA A 95 1.85 -7.96 6.53
N LEU A 96 2.39 -6.98 5.78
CA LEU A 96 3.62 -7.16 5.03
C LEU A 96 4.83 -7.45 5.94
N LEU A 97 4.93 -6.73 7.06
CA LEU A 97 5.98 -6.95 8.04
C LEU A 97 5.86 -8.34 8.68
N ALA A 98 4.66 -8.78 9.02
CA ALA A 98 4.42 -10.11 9.57
C ALA A 98 4.88 -11.22 8.60
N VAL A 99 4.62 -11.06 7.30
CA VAL A 99 5.11 -12.00 6.28
C VAL A 99 6.64 -12.04 6.24
N ALA A 100 7.30 -10.88 6.24
CA ALA A 100 8.76 -10.80 6.22
C ALA A 100 9.38 -11.44 7.48
N VAL A 101 8.83 -11.15 8.66
CA VAL A 101 9.28 -11.75 9.93
C VAL A 101 9.05 -13.25 9.95
N ALA A 102 7.90 -13.74 9.47
CA ALA A 102 7.62 -15.17 9.40
C ALA A 102 8.62 -15.89 8.47
N CYS A 103 8.90 -15.33 7.30
CA CYS A 103 9.90 -15.89 6.38
C CYS A 103 11.29 -15.92 7.03
N LEU A 104 11.70 -14.83 7.68
CA LEU A 104 12.98 -14.75 8.38
C LEU A 104 13.11 -15.80 9.49
N VAL A 105 12.06 -15.98 10.30
CA VAL A 105 12.04 -16.97 11.38
C VAL A 105 12.16 -18.38 10.82
N VAL A 106 11.41 -18.71 9.75
CA VAL A 106 11.48 -20.03 9.12
C VAL A 106 12.85 -20.29 8.53
N ASP A 107 13.39 -19.34 7.75
CA ASP A 107 14.71 -19.45 7.13
C ASP A 107 15.81 -19.62 8.20
N ALA A 108 15.81 -18.78 9.23
CA ALA A 108 16.82 -18.83 10.30
C ALA A 108 16.75 -20.11 11.15
N THR A 109 15.56 -20.71 11.31
CA THR A 109 15.38 -21.92 12.16
C THR A 109 15.49 -23.23 11.39
N THR A 110 15.20 -23.22 10.08
CA THR A 110 15.14 -24.46 9.28
C THR A 110 16.12 -24.49 8.11
N GLY A 111 16.72 -23.35 7.75
CA GLY A 111 17.53 -23.20 6.54
C GLY A 111 16.70 -23.30 5.24
N ALA A 112 15.38 -23.21 5.33
CA ALA A 112 14.48 -23.35 4.20
C ALA A 112 14.37 -22.04 3.39
N GLU A 113 15.41 -21.71 2.63
CA GLU A 113 15.48 -20.46 1.84
C GLU A 113 14.29 -20.31 0.87
N TRP A 114 13.72 -21.41 0.37
CA TRP A 114 12.54 -21.39 -0.51
C TRP A 114 11.32 -20.69 0.11
N ILE A 115 11.26 -20.52 1.44
CA ILE A 115 10.18 -19.80 2.11
C ILE A 115 10.03 -18.37 1.61
N TRP A 116 11.11 -17.74 1.15
CA TRP A 116 11.08 -16.39 0.59
C TRP A 116 10.26 -16.31 -0.72
N ILE A 117 10.18 -17.41 -1.48
CA ILE A 117 9.30 -17.51 -2.67
C ILE A 117 7.84 -17.51 -2.23
N ALA A 118 7.49 -18.31 -1.22
CA ALA A 118 6.14 -18.33 -0.66
C ALA A 118 5.77 -16.96 -0.06
N GLY A 119 6.70 -16.34 0.67
CA GLY A 119 6.55 -14.98 1.19
C GLY A 119 6.28 -13.95 0.10
N ALA A 120 7.01 -14.02 -1.03
CA ALA A 120 6.81 -13.14 -2.17
C ALA A 120 5.38 -13.26 -2.75
N VAL A 121 4.87 -14.48 -2.91
CA VAL A 121 3.51 -14.73 -3.39
C VAL A 121 2.46 -14.18 -2.43
N VAL A 122 2.61 -14.44 -1.13
CA VAL A 122 1.68 -13.96 -0.10
C VAL A 122 1.69 -12.43 -0.04
N ALA A 123 2.87 -11.81 -0.01
CA ALA A 123 3.02 -10.37 0.05
C ALA A 123 2.43 -9.68 -1.19
N ALA A 124 2.70 -10.20 -2.40
CA ALA A 124 2.07 -9.74 -3.63
C ALA A 124 0.54 -9.89 -3.56
N GLY A 125 0.05 -11.04 -3.08
CA GLY A 125 -1.37 -11.30 -2.89
C GLY A 125 -2.05 -10.28 -1.98
N ILE A 126 -1.40 -9.91 -0.86
CA ILE A 126 -1.87 -8.84 0.04
C ILE A 126 -2.00 -7.52 -0.73
N VAL A 127 -0.97 -7.09 -1.46
CA VAL A 127 -1.00 -5.84 -2.23
C VAL A 127 -2.12 -5.84 -3.27
N LEU A 128 -2.25 -6.93 -4.03
CA LEU A 128 -3.28 -7.04 -5.07
C LEU A 128 -4.69 -7.07 -4.48
N PHE A 129 -4.88 -7.77 -3.36
CA PHE A 129 -6.17 -7.81 -2.67
C PHE A 129 -6.54 -6.44 -2.10
N THR A 130 -5.61 -5.76 -1.42
CA THR A 130 -5.81 -4.39 -0.93
C THR A 130 -6.08 -3.43 -2.08
N GLY A 131 -5.35 -3.55 -3.19
CA GLY A 131 -5.60 -2.75 -4.40
C GLY A 131 -6.96 -3.02 -5.03
N HIS A 132 -7.41 -4.27 -5.06
CA HIS A 132 -8.75 -4.62 -5.52
C HIS A 132 -9.84 -4.01 -4.62
N ALA A 133 -9.68 -4.12 -3.30
CA ALA A 133 -10.61 -3.51 -2.33
C ALA A 133 -10.64 -1.98 -2.47
N TYR A 134 -9.47 -1.34 -2.61
CA TYR A 134 -9.35 0.10 -2.83
C TYR A 134 -10.09 0.54 -4.09
N ARG A 135 -9.86 -0.14 -5.21
CA ARG A 135 -10.52 0.14 -6.50
C ARG A 135 -12.03 -0.07 -6.44
N ARG A 136 -12.50 -1.08 -5.69
CA ARG A 136 -13.93 -1.31 -5.48
C ARG A 136 -14.58 -0.19 -4.66
N ALA A 137 -13.85 0.40 -3.71
CA ALA A 137 -14.34 1.47 -2.85
C ALA A 137 -14.25 2.86 -3.50
N HIS A 138 -13.18 3.14 -4.26
CA HIS A 138 -12.85 4.50 -4.74
C HIS A 138 -12.82 4.64 -6.27
N GLY A 139 -13.07 3.56 -7.01
CA GLY A 139 -13.08 3.56 -8.47
C GLY A 139 -11.71 3.35 -9.12
N ASP A 140 -11.72 3.33 -10.46
CA ASP A 140 -10.54 3.12 -11.30
C ASP A 140 -10.17 4.39 -12.05
N ALA A 141 -8.90 4.77 -12.01
CA ALA A 141 -8.38 5.75 -12.95
C ALA A 141 -8.11 5.02 -14.28
N ALA A 142 -8.73 5.52 -15.35
CA ALA A 142 -8.52 5.06 -16.72
C ALA A 142 -7.09 5.38 -17.19
#